data_AF-A9GS90-F1
#
_entry.id   AF-A9GS90-F1
#
_cell.length_a   1.000
_cell.length_b   1.000
_cell.length_c   1.000
_cell.angle_alpha   90.00
_cell.angle_beta   90.00
_cell.angle_gamma   90.00
#
_symmetry.space_group_name_H-M   'P 1'
#
loop_
_entity.id
_entity.type
_entity.pdbx_description
1 polymer ?
#
loop_
_entity_poly.entity_id
_entity_poly.type
_entity_poly.pdbx_seq_one_letter_code
_entity_poly.pdbx_strand_id
1 'polypeptide(L)'
;MKTWMRASVVSSVLLVQGCAELDPAPGESVAVAASSLNVSAFRFMEGGELPYVLGFSPETGQILGGAHQLLIPRTGGREALDGANLPSHLHPELRGSLLQLNSTLREGEAQSTAFASNWWPQRQNGIADRWNSTNKNYSDRISDPDNISPVEKYDVLFHSGQMETLGAIASWSMDDLRRPPYLRNPPYIQPTVVVAGPATRWELQHHGLYQGVYPEYWWGHCNGWSAYVAAEGAGPRRDVRVKLSGTTVTECAAAETGCVLFRMADIEALMSELYFSDSVTFSGRRCETRADRTMRDVYGRPVDPACRDLNPATMHVAMTGLLGVGAKPLHGDSTQRQKLMFVVDHTWDVEVWSFPVKQFSIDVIEEVDVRQAARLLCGGAYAGADCYNYRFNPGATRFVRVAARFWMISDSVTGETLLTPPEQRTVPLSVSELHYVLELDENLTILGGEWIKNPSIVNGVNGKELHPDYLWIPVRAQGTGEDADDLGGAEDNPYISYAKVKALLTLSRRDD
;
A
#
# COMPACT_ATOMS: atom_id res chain seq x y z
N MET A 1 16.61 63.38 -14.46
CA MET A 1 16.21 64.37 -15.48
C MET A 1 15.77 63.62 -16.72
N LYS A 2 14.48 63.76 -17.09
CA LYS A 2 13.84 63.49 -18.38
C LYS A 2 14.00 62.12 -19.07
N THR A 3 12.94 61.33 -18.92
CA THR A 3 12.25 60.52 -19.95
C THR A 3 12.50 60.93 -21.40
N TRP A 4 12.66 59.95 -22.30
CA TRP A 4 12.33 60.14 -23.72
C TRP A 4 11.43 59.01 -24.25
N MET A 5 10.44 59.48 -25.00
CA MET A 5 9.29 58.81 -25.60
C MET A 5 9.59 58.42 -27.06
N ARG A 6 8.91 57.36 -27.52
CA ARG A 6 8.22 57.19 -28.83
C ARG A 6 9.04 57.30 -30.13
N ALA A 7 8.82 56.34 -31.04
CA ALA A 7 7.92 56.55 -32.18
C ALA A 7 7.86 55.31 -33.10
N SER A 8 6.63 54.93 -33.43
CA SER A 8 6.29 54.03 -34.53
C SER A 8 6.21 54.83 -35.83
N VAL A 9 6.68 54.29 -36.95
CA VAL A 9 6.12 54.59 -38.28
C VAL A 9 6.15 53.33 -39.13
N VAL A 10 4.96 53.03 -39.64
CA VAL A 10 4.59 51.98 -40.59
C VAL A 10 4.98 52.42 -42.00
N SER A 11 5.48 51.49 -42.83
CA SER A 11 5.23 51.56 -44.25
C SER A 11 5.22 50.16 -44.85
N SER A 12 4.20 49.92 -45.66
CA SER A 12 3.79 48.61 -46.19
C SER A 12 4.02 48.56 -47.71
N VAL A 13 3.89 47.34 -48.26
CA VAL A 13 3.49 47.00 -49.65
C VAL A 13 4.70 46.91 -50.62
N LEU A 14 4.98 45.86 -51.42
CA LEU A 14 4.16 44.85 -52.15
C LEU A 14 5.01 43.58 -52.49
N LEU A 15 4.30 42.46 -52.63
CA LEU A 15 4.69 41.08 -53.03
C LEU A 15 5.41 40.97 -54.41
N VAL A 16 6.15 39.88 -54.74
CA VAL A 16 5.63 38.62 -55.32
C VAL A 16 6.69 37.47 -55.37
N GLN A 17 6.24 36.31 -54.85
CA GLN A 17 6.41 34.87 -55.18
C GLN A 17 7.78 34.13 -55.33
N GLY A 18 7.84 32.96 -54.65
CA GLY A 18 8.61 31.77 -55.05
C GLY A 18 9.13 30.88 -53.89
N CYS A 19 8.26 30.31 -53.04
CA CYS A 19 7.97 28.86 -52.87
C CYS A 19 8.91 28.00 -51.97
N ALA A 20 8.28 27.42 -50.92
CA ALA A 20 8.51 26.16 -50.18
C ALA A 20 8.47 26.40 -48.64
N GLU A 21 7.27 26.51 -48.05
CA GLU A 21 6.51 25.44 -47.35
C GLU A 21 7.08 25.03 -45.98
N LEU A 22 6.49 25.57 -44.91
CA LEU A 22 6.34 24.94 -43.60
C LEU A 22 4.94 25.30 -43.08
N ASP A 23 4.09 24.28 -42.96
CA ASP A 23 2.69 24.40 -42.57
C ASP A 23 2.49 24.78 -41.10
N PRO A 24 1.41 25.52 -40.77
CA PRO A 24 1.10 26.01 -39.43
C PRO A 24 0.14 25.10 -38.67
N ALA A 25 0.13 25.26 -37.35
CA ALA A 25 -0.87 24.70 -36.45
C ALA A 25 -2.26 25.35 -36.65
N PRO A 26 -3.34 24.56 -36.55
CA PRO A 26 -4.65 25.02 -36.09
C PRO A 26 -5.04 24.25 -34.81
N GLY A 27 -5.78 24.79 -33.84
CA GLY A 27 -6.94 25.67 -33.94
C GLY A 27 -8.11 24.92 -33.27
N GLU A 28 -8.65 25.48 -32.19
CA GLU A 28 -9.85 24.96 -31.53
C GLU A 28 -11.03 24.86 -32.50
N SER A 29 -11.75 23.74 -32.45
CA SER A 29 -13.13 23.68 -32.93
C SER A 29 -13.97 22.84 -31.98
N VAL A 30 -15.08 23.42 -31.56
CA VAL A 30 -16.14 22.80 -30.77
C VAL A 30 -17.02 21.97 -31.71
N ALA A 31 -17.25 20.70 -31.37
CA ALA A 31 -18.35 19.93 -31.94
C ALA A 31 -19.11 19.19 -30.84
N VAL A 32 -20.39 19.54 -30.74
CA VAL A 32 -21.41 18.97 -29.86
C VAL A 32 -21.67 17.51 -30.23
N ALA A 33 -21.65 16.62 -29.24
CA ALA A 33 -22.18 15.26 -29.39
C ALA A 33 -23.05 14.89 -28.18
N ALA A 34 -24.35 14.85 -28.47
CA ALA A 34 -25.45 14.08 -27.90
C ALA A 34 -25.31 13.50 -26.48
N SER A 35 -26.31 13.88 -25.66
CA SER A 35 -26.75 13.17 -24.48
C SER A 35 -27.04 11.69 -24.76
N SER A 36 -26.27 10.81 -24.14
CA SER A 36 -26.74 9.49 -23.73
C SER A 36 -26.27 9.25 -22.31
N LEU A 37 -27.20 9.22 -21.37
CA LEU A 37 -27.02 8.73 -20.02
C LEU A 37 -26.56 7.27 -20.10
N ASN A 38 -25.24 7.07 -20.02
CA ASN A 38 -24.65 5.77 -19.73
C ASN A 38 -23.81 5.94 -18.48
N VAL A 39 -24.16 5.18 -17.46
CA VAL A 39 -23.49 5.11 -16.16
C VAL A 39 -22.01 4.80 -16.42
N SER A 40 -21.16 5.82 -16.30
CA SER A 40 -19.74 5.69 -16.58
C SER A 40 -19.09 4.82 -15.51
N ALA A 41 -18.57 3.67 -15.93
CA ALA A 41 -17.51 2.96 -15.21
C ALA A 41 -16.42 3.96 -14.81
N PHE A 42 -15.92 3.84 -13.58
CA PHE A 42 -14.90 4.74 -13.03
C PHE A 42 -13.73 4.83 -14.02
N ARG A 43 -13.45 6.04 -14.54
CA ARG A 43 -12.27 6.29 -15.38
C ARG A 43 -11.14 6.73 -14.48
N PHE A 44 -10.22 5.81 -14.19
CA PHE A 44 -8.95 6.10 -13.55
C PHE A 44 -7.95 6.61 -14.60
N MET A 45 -7.09 7.56 -14.23
CA MET A 45 -5.91 7.90 -15.03
C MET A 45 -4.70 7.33 -14.30
N GLU A 46 -3.82 6.63 -15.01
CA GLU A 46 -2.53 6.18 -14.48
C GLU A 46 -1.75 7.41 -13.96
N GLY A 47 -1.52 7.45 -12.66
CA GLY A 47 -0.99 8.59 -11.92
C GLY A 47 0.50 8.48 -11.57
N GLY A 48 1.17 7.41 -12.00
CA GLY A 48 2.56 7.08 -11.67
C GLY A 48 2.65 5.84 -10.77
N GLU A 49 3.86 5.55 -10.28
CA GLU A 49 4.15 4.45 -9.34
C GLU A 49 4.54 5.03 -7.98
N LEU A 50 4.09 4.39 -6.89
CA LEU A 50 4.61 4.62 -5.54
C LEU A 50 5.50 3.43 -5.17
N PRO A 51 6.81 3.52 -5.41
CA PRO A 51 7.69 2.44 -5.05
C PRO A 51 7.96 2.47 -3.55
N TYR A 52 7.96 1.32 -2.92
CA TYR A 52 8.37 1.21 -1.53
C TYR A 52 9.89 1.31 -1.44
N VAL A 53 10.44 2.36 -0.86
CA VAL A 53 11.89 2.43 -0.70
C VAL A 53 12.30 1.57 0.49
N LEU A 54 12.77 0.36 0.17
CA LEU A 54 13.37 -0.58 1.12
C LEU A 54 14.72 -0.10 1.66
N GLY A 55 15.46 0.67 0.85
CA GLY A 55 16.73 1.23 1.30
C GLY A 55 17.41 2.15 0.28
N PHE A 56 18.62 2.61 0.62
CA PHE A 56 19.46 3.45 -0.25
C PHE A 56 20.92 2.96 -0.27
N SER A 57 21.41 2.54 -1.43
CA SER A 57 22.82 2.20 -1.67
C SER A 57 23.53 3.35 -2.40
N PRO A 58 24.81 3.64 -2.07
CA PRO A 58 25.64 4.57 -2.83
C PRO A 58 25.84 4.19 -4.30
N GLU A 59 25.82 2.89 -4.63
CA GLU A 59 26.13 2.36 -5.95
C GLU A 59 24.88 2.24 -6.85
N THR A 60 23.72 1.87 -6.31
CA THR A 60 22.48 1.64 -7.08
C THR A 60 21.38 2.67 -6.86
N GLY A 61 21.51 3.55 -5.86
CA GLY A 61 20.46 4.50 -5.50
C GLY A 61 19.40 3.87 -4.58
N GLN A 62 18.13 4.22 -4.76
CA GLN A 62 17.03 3.63 -4.01
C GLN A 62 16.89 2.15 -4.35
N ILE A 63 16.78 1.31 -3.33
CA ILE A 63 16.34 -0.09 -3.44
C ILE A 63 14.85 -0.07 -3.19
N LEU A 64 14.09 -0.51 -4.19
CA LEU A 64 12.63 -0.51 -4.16
C LEU A 64 12.15 -1.91 -3.72
N GLY A 65 10.97 -1.98 -3.12
CA GLY A 65 10.35 -3.23 -2.67
C GLY A 65 8.96 -3.31 -3.20
N GLY A 66 8.82 -3.64 -4.48
CA GLY A 66 7.52 -3.55 -5.12
C GLY A 66 7.11 -2.09 -5.32
N ALA A 67 6.23 -1.89 -6.28
CA ALA A 67 5.66 -0.58 -6.54
C ALA A 67 4.16 -0.74 -6.76
N HIS A 68 3.38 0.14 -6.15
CA HIS A 68 1.96 0.21 -6.48
C HIS A 68 1.74 1.19 -7.61
N GLN A 69 0.96 0.77 -8.62
CA GLN A 69 0.49 1.70 -9.64
C GLN A 69 -0.57 2.61 -9.00
N LEU A 70 -0.28 3.91 -8.93
CA LEU A 70 -1.19 4.91 -8.35
C LEU A 70 -2.22 5.37 -9.37
N LEU A 71 -3.48 5.39 -8.95
CA LEU A 71 -4.57 6.00 -9.72
C LEU A 71 -4.96 7.34 -9.08
N ILE A 72 -4.41 8.46 -9.60
CA ILE A 72 -4.54 9.79 -8.98
C ILE A 72 -5.51 10.71 -9.75
N PRO A 73 -6.63 11.16 -9.14
CA PRO A 73 -7.36 12.34 -9.58
C PRO A 73 -6.62 13.63 -9.18
N ARG A 74 -6.73 14.73 -9.94
CA ARG A 74 -6.06 16.01 -9.61
C ARG A 74 -7.07 17.09 -9.20
N THR A 75 -6.87 17.71 -8.04
CA THR A 75 -7.17 19.14 -7.78
C THR A 75 -6.22 19.70 -6.71
N GLY A 76 -5.69 20.91 -6.93
CA GLY A 76 -4.67 21.53 -6.08
C GLY A 76 -5.21 22.54 -5.05
N GLY A 77 -4.43 22.76 -3.99
CA GLY A 77 -4.62 23.79 -2.98
C GLY A 77 -3.95 23.40 -1.65
N ARG A 78 -3.23 24.32 -1.00
CA ARG A 78 -2.55 24.10 0.30
C ARG A 78 -3.53 24.35 1.46
N GLU A 79 -3.66 23.33 2.33
CA GLU A 79 -4.35 23.19 3.64
C GLU A 79 -5.79 23.74 3.82
N ALA A 80 -6.67 22.93 4.44
CA ALA A 80 -7.82 22.22 3.84
C ALA A 80 -7.37 20.96 3.07
N LEU A 81 -8.16 19.87 3.10
CA LEU A 81 -7.89 18.58 2.44
C LEU A 81 -7.23 18.79 1.07
N ASP A 82 -5.91 18.61 1.02
CA ASP A 82 -5.15 18.94 -0.17
C ASP A 82 -5.23 17.82 -1.19
N GLY A 83 -4.74 18.08 -2.41
CA GLY A 83 -4.84 17.12 -3.51
C GLY A 83 -4.23 15.75 -3.22
N ALA A 84 -3.27 15.60 -2.31
CA ALA A 84 -2.76 14.26 -1.96
C ALA A 84 -3.64 13.57 -0.91
N ASN A 85 -4.35 14.35 -0.10
CA ASN A 85 -5.16 13.88 1.01
C ASN A 85 -6.67 13.79 0.71
N LEU A 86 -7.10 13.98 -0.54
CA LEU A 86 -8.52 13.90 -0.85
C LEU A 86 -9.05 12.48 -0.57
N PRO A 87 -10.08 12.31 0.29
CA PRO A 87 -10.66 10.99 0.55
C PRO A 87 -11.17 10.31 -0.74
N SER A 88 -11.60 11.10 -1.72
CA SER A 88 -12.02 10.60 -3.02
C SER A 88 -10.90 9.95 -3.86
N HIS A 89 -9.64 10.18 -3.51
CA HIS A 89 -8.48 9.52 -4.14
C HIS A 89 -8.26 8.13 -3.56
N LEU A 90 -8.58 7.93 -2.27
CA LEU A 90 -8.63 6.60 -1.68
C LEU A 90 -9.81 5.81 -2.25
N HIS A 91 -10.99 6.43 -2.34
CA HIS A 91 -12.16 5.79 -2.93
C HIS A 91 -13.15 6.81 -3.52
N PRO A 92 -13.60 6.66 -4.77
CA PRO A 92 -14.36 7.69 -5.51
C PRO A 92 -15.71 8.07 -4.87
N GLU A 93 -16.26 7.23 -3.99
CA GLU A 93 -17.48 7.53 -3.25
C GLU A 93 -17.27 8.35 -1.97
N LEU A 94 -16.04 8.50 -1.46
CA LEU A 94 -15.72 9.29 -0.25
C LEU A 94 -15.76 10.79 -0.56
N ARG A 95 -16.94 11.28 -0.91
CA ARG A 95 -17.25 12.66 -1.29
C ARG A 95 -18.69 13.00 -0.93
N GLY A 96 -19.07 14.26 -1.07
CA GLY A 96 -20.46 14.70 -0.86
C GLY A 96 -20.91 14.43 0.57
N SER A 97 -21.97 13.63 0.75
CA SER A 97 -22.53 13.35 2.08
C SER A 97 -21.59 12.61 3.02
N LEU A 98 -20.57 11.89 2.50
CA LEU A 98 -19.56 11.23 3.35
C LEU A 98 -18.52 12.19 3.91
N LEU A 99 -18.50 13.45 3.45
CA LEU A 99 -17.71 14.52 4.07
C LEU A 99 -18.47 15.22 5.20
N GLN A 100 -19.74 14.88 5.45
CA GLN A 100 -20.51 15.46 6.56
C GLN A 100 -20.18 14.71 7.85
N LEU A 101 -19.90 15.46 8.92
CA LEU A 101 -19.67 14.85 10.22
C LEU A 101 -20.93 14.12 10.70
N ASN A 102 -20.83 12.81 10.88
CA ASN A 102 -21.86 12.00 11.49
C ASN A 102 -21.47 11.65 12.93
N SER A 103 -21.97 12.42 13.90
CA SER A 103 -21.68 12.22 15.33
C SER A 103 -22.31 10.96 15.95
N THR A 104 -23.22 10.29 15.22
CA THR A 104 -23.87 9.05 15.65
C THR A 104 -23.11 7.80 15.22
N LEU A 105 -22.31 7.89 14.15
CA LEU A 105 -21.52 6.78 13.64
C LEU A 105 -20.20 6.67 14.41
N ARG A 106 -20.24 5.87 15.48
CA ARG A 106 -19.13 5.73 16.43
C ARG A 106 -18.35 4.45 16.30
N GLU A 107 -18.80 3.51 15.50
CA GLU A 107 -18.14 2.23 15.30
C GLU A 107 -18.42 1.69 13.91
N GLY A 108 -17.53 0.83 13.43
CA GLY A 108 -17.71 0.12 12.18
C GLY A 108 -16.66 -0.96 12.02
N GLU A 109 -17.02 -1.96 11.22
CA GLU A 109 -16.22 -3.15 10.97
C GLU A 109 -16.45 -3.57 9.52
N ALA A 110 -15.37 -3.92 8.81
CA ALA A 110 -15.48 -4.43 7.45
C ALA A 110 -16.33 -5.70 7.40
N GLN A 111 -17.11 -5.88 6.33
CA GLN A 111 -17.96 -7.06 6.16
C GLN A 111 -17.18 -8.28 5.67
N SER A 112 -16.10 -8.08 4.91
CA SER A 112 -15.24 -9.17 4.46
C SER A 112 -14.56 -9.84 5.66
N THR A 113 -14.48 -11.17 5.61
CA THR A 113 -13.57 -11.89 6.51
C THR A 113 -12.14 -11.48 6.21
N ALA A 114 -11.30 -11.50 7.24
CA ALA A 114 -9.89 -11.17 7.16
C ALA A 114 -9.14 -12.11 8.09
N PHE A 115 -7.87 -12.36 7.81
CA PHE A 115 -7.09 -13.34 8.54
C PHE A 115 -5.65 -12.88 8.72
N ALA A 116 -5.09 -13.20 9.88
CA ALA A 116 -3.67 -13.03 10.14
C ALA A 116 -2.88 -14.09 9.37
N SER A 117 -1.76 -13.67 8.78
CA SER A 117 -0.83 -14.54 8.05
C SER A 117 0.60 -14.15 8.42
N ASN A 118 1.54 -14.41 7.52
CA ASN A 118 2.91 -13.99 7.62
C ASN A 118 3.17 -12.93 6.53
N TRP A 119 4.05 -11.98 6.82
CA TRP A 119 4.53 -11.00 5.86
C TRP A 119 5.70 -11.53 5.01
N TRP A 120 6.07 -12.82 5.14
CA TRP A 120 7.06 -13.52 4.32
C TRP A 120 8.41 -12.77 4.23
N PRO A 121 9.22 -12.80 5.30
CA PRO A 121 10.43 -12.00 5.42
C PRO A 121 11.45 -12.35 4.33
N GLN A 122 11.99 -11.35 3.62
CA GLN A 122 13.06 -11.57 2.64
C GLN A 122 14.35 -12.11 3.28
N ARG A 123 14.59 -11.82 4.56
CA ARG A 123 15.68 -12.45 5.35
C ARG A 123 15.54 -13.97 5.49
N GLN A 124 14.35 -14.51 5.25
CA GLN A 124 14.05 -15.93 5.24
C GLN A 124 13.88 -16.49 3.82
N ASN A 125 14.23 -15.70 2.78
CA ASN A 125 13.97 -15.96 1.37
C ASN A 125 12.52 -15.72 0.91
N GLY A 126 11.76 -14.86 1.58
CA GLY A 126 10.43 -14.47 1.08
C GLY A 126 9.48 -15.66 0.96
N ILE A 127 8.79 -15.79 -0.16
CA ILE A 127 7.93 -16.95 -0.44
C ILE A 127 8.71 -18.19 -0.91
N ALA A 128 10.04 -18.08 -1.04
CA ALA A 128 10.94 -19.22 -1.17
C ALA A 128 11.36 -19.81 0.18
N ASP A 129 10.90 -19.29 1.33
CA ASP A 129 11.13 -19.97 2.59
C ASP A 129 10.42 -21.34 2.62
N ARG A 130 11.15 -22.37 3.02
CA ARG A 130 10.58 -23.67 3.38
C ARG A 130 10.00 -23.60 4.80
N TRP A 131 8.99 -22.76 4.99
CA TRP A 131 8.50 -22.31 6.30
C TRP A 131 8.10 -23.45 7.24
N ASN A 132 7.62 -24.58 6.70
CA ASN A 132 7.24 -25.76 7.47
C ASN A 132 8.26 -26.92 7.41
N SER A 133 9.52 -26.64 7.05
CA SER A 133 10.58 -27.66 7.02
C SER A 133 11.82 -27.22 7.78
N THR A 134 12.45 -28.17 8.44
CA THR A 134 13.81 -28.03 8.98
C THR A 134 14.86 -28.14 7.88
N ASN A 135 14.51 -28.72 6.72
CA ASN A 135 15.41 -28.86 5.57
C ASN A 135 15.35 -27.63 4.68
N LYS A 136 16.29 -26.70 4.88
CA LYS A 136 16.43 -25.47 4.08
C LYS A 136 17.31 -25.65 2.83
N ASN A 137 17.73 -26.86 2.48
CA ASN A 137 18.55 -27.11 1.30
C ASN A 137 17.69 -27.25 0.04
N TYR A 138 17.63 -26.21 -0.79
CA TYR A 138 16.89 -26.20 -2.06
C TYR A 138 17.24 -27.35 -3.02
N SER A 139 18.46 -27.89 -2.94
CA SER A 139 18.89 -29.02 -3.79
C SER A 139 18.32 -30.36 -3.33
N ASP A 140 17.85 -30.46 -2.08
CA ASP A 140 17.16 -31.63 -1.54
C ASP A 140 15.65 -31.39 -1.55
N ARG A 141 14.98 -32.01 -2.52
CA ARG A 141 13.51 -31.97 -2.70
C ARG A 141 12.85 -33.32 -2.40
N ILE A 142 13.61 -34.29 -1.91
CA ILE A 142 13.16 -35.68 -1.78
C ILE A 142 13.00 -36.06 -0.30
N SER A 143 13.81 -35.50 0.59
CA SER A 143 13.72 -35.81 2.02
C SER A 143 12.45 -35.28 2.68
N ASP A 144 11.88 -34.19 2.15
CA ASP A 144 10.67 -33.56 2.68
C ASP A 144 9.82 -32.89 1.57
N PRO A 145 9.33 -33.67 0.60
CA PRO A 145 8.76 -33.16 -0.65
C PRO A 145 7.47 -32.36 -0.44
N ASP A 146 6.72 -32.68 0.61
CA ASP A 146 5.48 -31.98 0.94
C ASP A 146 5.75 -30.64 1.66
N ASN A 147 6.97 -30.36 2.14
CA ASN A 147 7.32 -29.11 2.85
C ASN A 147 8.44 -28.30 2.16
N ILE A 148 8.66 -28.51 0.86
CA ILE A 148 9.41 -27.54 0.04
C ILE A 148 8.65 -26.20 0.00
N SER A 149 9.29 -25.12 -0.46
CA SER A 149 8.71 -23.77 -0.33
C SER A 149 7.47 -23.57 -1.21
N PRO A 150 6.60 -22.58 -0.90
CA PRO A 150 5.46 -22.24 -1.73
C PRO A 150 5.80 -22.07 -3.22
N VAL A 151 6.87 -21.35 -3.53
CA VAL A 151 7.31 -21.14 -4.92
C VAL A 151 7.99 -22.38 -5.54
N GLU A 152 8.68 -23.22 -4.76
CA GLU A 152 9.19 -24.51 -5.27
C GLU A 152 8.05 -25.43 -5.67
N LYS A 153 6.96 -25.46 -4.88
CA LYS A 153 5.75 -26.21 -5.22
C LYS A 153 5.11 -25.70 -6.51
N TYR A 154 5.06 -24.38 -6.68
CA TYR A 154 4.57 -23.76 -7.90
C TYR A 154 5.43 -24.18 -9.11
N ASP A 155 6.76 -24.13 -9.02
CA ASP A 155 7.65 -24.58 -10.08
C ASP A 155 7.52 -26.08 -10.39
N VAL A 156 7.44 -26.92 -9.37
CA VAL A 156 7.24 -28.37 -9.57
C VAL A 156 5.95 -28.65 -10.34
N LEU A 157 4.90 -27.87 -10.08
CA LEU A 157 3.60 -28.02 -10.74
C LEU A 157 3.59 -27.42 -12.16
N PHE A 158 4.05 -26.18 -12.34
CA PHE A 158 3.84 -25.40 -13.57
C PHE A 158 5.09 -25.24 -14.45
N HIS A 159 6.28 -25.40 -13.90
CA HIS A 159 7.57 -25.31 -14.60
C HIS A 159 8.39 -26.60 -14.48
N SER A 160 7.69 -27.74 -14.41
CA SER A 160 8.31 -29.04 -14.19
C SER A 160 9.44 -29.31 -15.20
N GLY A 161 10.60 -29.70 -14.68
CA GLY A 161 11.79 -30.00 -15.47
C GLY A 161 12.66 -28.80 -15.84
N GLN A 162 12.30 -27.58 -15.43
CA GLN A 162 13.06 -26.34 -15.72
C GLN A 162 14.01 -25.94 -14.58
N MET A 163 14.71 -26.90 -13.97
CA MET A 163 15.61 -26.61 -12.85
C MET A 163 16.67 -25.59 -13.22
N GLU A 164 16.98 -24.69 -12.28
CA GLU A 164 17.93 -23.61 -12.48
C GLU A 164 19.05 -23.63 -11.43
N THR A 165 20.18 -22.99 -11.74
CA THR A 165 21.32 -22.86 -10.82
C THR A 165 21.58 -21.39 -10.50
N LEU A 166 21.64 -21.09 -9.20
CA LEU A 166 22.13 -19.82 -8.68
C LEU A 166 23.56 -19.99 -8.20
N GLY A 167 24.46 -19.11 -8.65
CA GLY A 167 25.84 -19.08 -8.19
C GLY A 167 25.92 -18.55 -6.75
N ALA A 168 26.97 -18.96 -6.04
CA ALA A 168 27.29 -18.38 -4.74
C ALA A 168 27.43 -16.84 -4.83
N ILE A 169 26.95 -16.15 -3.80
CA ILE A 169 26.99 -14.69 -3.72
C ILE A 169 27.39 -14.23 -2.32
N ALA A 170 28.13 -13.14 -2.27
CA ALA A 170 28.45 -12.41 -1.05
C ALA A 170 27.60 -11.14 -1.00
N SER A 171 26.90 -10.93 0.11
CA SER A 171 26.06 -9.75 0.35
C SER A 171 26.43 -9.07 1.66
N TRP A 172 26.06 -7.80 1.79
CA TRP A 172 26.30 -6.96 2.95
C TRP A 172 25.03 -6.25 3.37
N SER A 173 24.93 -5.89 4.66
CA SER A 173 23.85 -5.02 5.13
C SER A 173 23.94 -3.62 4.50
N MET A 174 22.86 -2.86 4.53
CA MET A 174 22.86 -1.48 4.02
C MET A 174 23.85 -0.58 4.77
N ASP A 175 23.96 -0.78 6.08
CA ASP A 175 24.91 -0.05 6.92
C ASP A 175 26.37 -0.40 6.60
N ASP A 176 26.65 -1.62 6.17
CA ASP A 176 27.97 -2.00 5.66
C ASP A 176 28.22 -1.40 4.28
N LEU A 177 27.23 -1.43 3.37
CA LEU A 177 27.40 -0.87 2.02
C LEU A 177 27.71 0.64 2.05
N ARG A 178 27.17 1.38 3.02
CA ARG A 178 27.49 2.80 3.26
C ARG A 178 28.91 3.06 3.77
N ARG A 179 29.62 2.03 4.25
CA ARG A 179 31.01 2.14 4.72
C ARG A 179 31.98 1.87 3.57
N PRO A 180 33.17 2.50 3.59
CA PRO A 180 34.26 2.12 2.70
C PRO A 180 34.54 0.61 2.78
N PRO A 181 34.89 -0.07 1.65
CA PRO A 181 35.04 -1.53 1.61
C PRO A 181 35.92 -2.14 2.70
N TYR A 182 36.98 -1.43 3.11
CA TYR A 182 37.91 -1.89 4.15
C TYR A 182 37.39 -1.77 5.60
N LEU A 183 36.21 -1.16 5.80
CA LEU A 183 35.52 -1.01 7.10
C LEU A 183 34.22 -1.83 7.18
N ARG A 184 33.88 -2.58 6.12
CA ARG A 184 32.69 -3.44 6.10
C ARG A 184 32.91 -4.65 6.98
N ASN A 185 31.85 -5.10 7.64
CA ASN A 185 31.87 -6.41 8.30
C ASN A 185 32.04 -7.55 7.27
N PRO A 186 32.40 -8.78 7.70
CA PRO A 186 32.41 -9.93 6.82
C PRO A 186 31.06 -10.11 6.11
N PRO A 187 31.04 -10.48 4.82
CA PRO A 187 29.80 -10.67 4.07
C PRO A 187 28.98 -11.85 4.57
N TYR A 188 27.68 -11.78 4.30
CA TYR A 188 26.78 -12.93 4.31
C TYR A 188 26.99 -13.72 3.02
N ILE A 189 27.44 -14.97 3.13
CA ILE A 189 27.69 -15.83 1.98
C ILE A 189 26.52 -16.79 1.77
N GLN A 190 25.91 -16.72 0.60
CA GLN A 190 25.00 -17.75 0.12
C GLN A 190 25.75 -18.70 -0.82
N PRO A 191 25.62 -20.02 -0.66
CA PRO A 191 26.30 -21.00 -1.51
C PRO A 191 25.66 -21.09 -2.90
N THR A 192 26.30 -21.82 -3.81
CA THR A 192 25.64 -22.22 -5.07
C THR A 192 24.49 -23.17 -4.76
N VAL A 193 23.33 -22.97 -5.36
CA VAL A 193 22.13 -23.82 -5.18
C VAL A 193 21.47 -24.18 -6.50
N VAL A 194 20.85 -25.37 -6.55
CA VAL A 194 20.00 -25.80 -7.67
C VAL A 194 18.54 -25.76 -7.23
N VAL A 195 17.73 -24.93 -7.87
CA VAL A 195 16.32 -24.67 -7.51
C VAL A 195 15.35 -25.39 -8.44
N ALA A 196 14.07 -25.44 -8.04
CA ALA A 196 13.03 -26.19 -8.72
C ALA A 196 12.70 -25.64 -10.12
N GLY A 197 12.75 -24.32 -10.30
CA GLY A 197 12.43 -23.65 -11.55
C GLY A 197 12.69 -22.14 -11.55
N PRO A 198 12.21 -21.44 -12.59
CA PRO A 198 12.44 -20.02 -12.78
C PRO A 198 11.76 -19.14 -11.72
N ALA A 199 10.59 -19.54 -11.20
CA ALA A 199 9.90 -18.74 -10.17
C ALA A 199 10.69 -18.73 -8.86
N THR A 200 11.19 -19.89 -8.42
CA THR A 200 12.03 -20.02 -7.21
C THR A 200 13.34 -19.26 -7.37
N ARG A 201 13.93 -19.32 -8.57
CA ARG A 201 15.13 -18.56 -8.87
C ARG A 201 14.88 -17.07 -8.71
N TRP A 202 13.84 -16.57 -9.38
CA TRP A 202 13.51 -15.15 -9.39
C TRP A 202 13.29 -14.66 -7.96
N GLU A 203 12.50 -15.40 -7.18
CA GLU A 203 12.19 -15.08 -5.78
C GLU A 203 13.46 -14.90 -4.95
N LEU A 204 14.40 -15.85 -5.05
CA LEU A 204 15.66 -15.75 -4.32
C LEU A 204 16.50 -14.52 -4.73
N GLN A 205 16.45 -14.13 -6.00
CA GLN A 205 17.23 -13.02 -6.55
C GLN A 205 16.62 -11.64 -6.34
N HIS A 206 15.33 -11.52 -6.07
CA HIS A 206 14.65 -10.23 -5.93
C HIS A 206 14.08 -10.07 -4.52
N HIS A 207 13.42 -11.10 -3.99
CA HIS A 207 12.77 -11.07 -2.67
C HIS A 207 13.42 -12.02 -1.65
N GLY A 208 14.67 -12.41 -1.88
CA GLY A 208 15.41 -13.33 -1.01
C GLY A 208 16.86 -12.93 -0.75
N LEU A 209 17.68 -13.91 -0.39
CA LEU A 209 19.07 -13.68 0.01
C LEU A 209 20.07 -13.59 -1.15
N TYR A 210 19.64 -13.75 -2.41
CA TYR A 210 20.49 -13.69 -3.61
C TYR A 210 20.40 -12.36 -4.38
N GLN A 211 19.78 -11.33 -3.79
CA GLN A 211 19.61 -10.00 -4.40
C GLN A 211 20.85 -9.08 -4.38
N GLY A 212 21.98 -9.56 -3.85
CA GLY A 212 23.24 -8.81 -3.79
C GLY A 212 23.38 -7.84 -2.61
N VAL A 213 22.28 -7.56 -1.92
CA VAL A 213 22.23 -6.91 -0.60
C VAL A 213 21.67 -7.89 0.42
N TYR A 214 22.10 -7.80 1.68
CA TYR A 214 21.49 -8.56 2.76
C TYR A 214 20.23 -7.81 3.22
N PRO A 215 19.02 -8.39 3.06
CA PRO A 215 17.78 -7.68 3.32
C PRO A 215 17.70 -7.12 4.75
N GLU A 216 17.01 -6.00 4.95
CA GLU A 216 16.71 -5.52 6.30
C GLU A 216 15.66 -6.39 6.99
N TYR A 217 15.56 -6.27 8.32
CA TYR A 217 14.72 -7.16 9.12
C TYR A 217 13.21 -6.99 8.90
N TRP A 218 12.81 -5.91 8.22
CA TRP A 218 11.44 -5.52 7.91
C TRP A 218 11.12 -5.67 6.41
N TRP A 219 12.08 -6.09 5.58
CA TRP A 219 11.83 -6.31 4.13
C TRP A 219 11.10 -7.62 3.88
N GLY A 220 9.95 -7.55 3.22
CA GLY A 220 9.04 -8.66 2.98
C GLY A 220 7.77 -8.20 2.29
N HIS A 221 6.79 -9.09 2.23
CA HIS A 221 5.57 -8.99 1.45
C HIS A 221 4.40 -8.45 2.29
N CYS A 222 4.65 -7.51 3.22
CA CYS A 222 3.58 -6.96 4.06
C CYS A 222 2.54 -6.18 3.24
N ASN A 223 2.98 -5.46 2.20
CA ASN A 223 2.15 -4.79 1.21
C ASN A 223 1.29 -5.80 0.44
N GLY A 224 1.93 -6.82 -0.16
CA GLY A 224 1.22 -7.81 -0.96
C GLY A 224 0.26 -8.67 -0.14
N TRP A 225 0.63 -9.07 1.08
CA TRP A 225 -0.27 -9.72 2.01
C TRP A 225 -1.46 -8.83 2.38
N SER A 226 -1.22 -7.54 2.66
CA SER A 226 -2.28 -6.60 3.01
C SER A 226 -3.27 -6.38 1.88
N ALA A 227 -2.76 -6.19 0.66
CA ALA A 227 -3.54 -6.10 -0.56
C ALA A 227 -4.37 -7.36 -0.77
N TYR A 228 -3.75 -8.53 -0.69
CA TYR A 228 -4.42 -9.82 -0.82
C TYR A 228 -5.60 -9.94 0.17
N VAL A 229 -5.37 -9.71 1.47
CA VAL A 229 -6.42 -9.79 2.49
C VAL A 229 -7.53 -8.78 2.23
N ALA A 230 -7.19 -7.54 1.87
CA ALA A 230 -8.16 -6.49 1.62
C ALA A 230 -9.01 -6.74 0.36
N ALA A 231 -8.41 -7.28 -0.70
CA ALA A 231 -9.06 -7.57 -1.98
C ALA A 231 -9.87 -8.86 -1.98
N GLU A 232 -9.29 -9.94 -1.45
CA GLU A 232 -9.84 -11.30 -1.56
C GLU A 232 -10.67 -11.73 -0.34
N GLY A 233 -10.44 -11.10 0.81
CA GLY A 233 -11.12 -11.38 2.06
C GLY A 233 -10.76 -12.76 2.65
N ALA A 234 -11.61 -13.76 2.42
CA ALA A 234 -11.46 -15.08 3.05
C ALA A 234 -10.17 -15.79 2.61
N GLY A 235 -9.46 -16.48 3.49
CA GLY A 235 -8.30 -17.28 3.08
C GLY A 235 -8.66 -18.60 2.36
N PRO A 236 -7.66 -19.42 2.02
CA PRO A 236 -7.85 -20.86 1.78
C PRO A 236 -8.47 -21.53 3.03
N ARG A 237 -9.28 -22.59 2.88
CA ARG A 237 -9.93 -23.28 4.03
C ARG A 237 -9.31 -24.62 4.38
N ARG A 238 -8.66 -25.27 3.42
CA ARG A 238 -8.00 -26.57 3.58
C ARG A 238 -6.79 -26.69 2.68
N ASP A 239 -5.93 -27.64 3.02
CA ASP A 239 -4.84 -28.06 2.13
C ASP A 239 -5.42 -28.76 0.89
N VAL A 240 -4.70 -28.66 -0.23
CA VAL A 240 -5.08 -29.30 -1.51
C VAL A 240 -3.90 -30.06 -2.09
N ARG A 241 -4.12 -31.31 -2.52
CA ARG A 241 -3.18 -32.03 -3.37
C ARG A 241 -3.63 -31.93 -4.81
N VAL A 242 -2.77 -31.40 -5.69
CA VAL A 242 -3.14 -31.10 -7.07
C VAL A 242 -2.11 -31.61 -8.07
N LYS A 243 -2.54 -31.71 -9.32
CA LYS A 243 -1.70 -31.94 -10.49
C LYS A 243 -2.22 -31.13 -11.67
N LEU A 244 -1.44 -31.08 -12.75
CA LEU A 244 -1.91 -30.57 -14.03
C LEU A 244 -2.58 -31.68 -14.85
N SER A 245 -3.78 -31.38 -15.33
CA SER A 245 -4.46 -32.11 -16.41
C SER A 245 -4.53 -31.19 -17.63
N GLY A 246 -3.58 -31.34 -18.54
CA GLY A 246 -3.33 -30.34 -19.58
C GLY A 246 -2.84 -29.02 -18.95
N THR A 247 -3.57 -27.93 -19.15
CA THR A 247 -3.29 -26.62 -18.54
C THR A 247 -4.11 -26.34 -17.28
N THR A 248 -5.01 -27.25 -16.90
CA THR A 248 -5.94 -27.06 -15.78
C THR A 248 -5.42 -27.72 -14.52
N VAL A 249 -5.51 -27.00 -13.39
CA VAL A 249 -5.24 -27.55 -12.07
C VAL A 249 -6.39 -28.44 -11.63
N THR A 250 -6.09 -29.69 -11.30
CA THR A 250 -7.08 -30.67 -10.82
C THR A 250 -6.65 -31.24 -9.49
N GLU A 251 -7.61 -31.39 -8.58
CA GLU A 251 -7.40 -32.05 -7.29
C GLU A 251 -7.19 -33.56 -7.48
N CYS A 252 -6.23 -34.10 -6.74
CA CYS A 252 -5.85 -35.51 -6.77
C CYS A 252 -6.68 -36.35 -5.82
N ALA A 253 -6.90 -37.61 -6.19
CA ALA A 253 -7.45 -38.61 -5.26
C ALA A 253 -6.40 -39.03 -4.21
N ALA A 254 -6.86 -39.55 -3.06
CA ALA A 254 -6.03 -39.86 -1.87
C ALA A 254 -4.88 -40.90 -2.05
N ALA A 255 -4.69 -41.45 -3.25
CA ALA A 255 -3.59 -42.38 -3.57
C ALA A 255 -2.94 -42.11 -4.94
N GLU A 256 -3.27 -40.97 -5.56
CA GLU A 256 -2.75 -40.61 -6.86
C GLU A 256 -1.29 -40.13 -6.76
N THR A 257 -0.46 -40.55 -7.72
CA THR A 257 0.97 -40.21 -7.75
C THR A 257 1.22 -38.98 -8.62
N GLY A 258 2.34 -38.28 -8.37
CA GLY A 258 2.72 -37.08 -9.12
C GLY A 258 1.97 -35.81 -8.70
N CYS A 259 1.35 -35.82 -7.53
CA CYS A 259 0.62 -34.68 -6.98
C CYS A 259 1.49 -33.83 -6.06
N VAL A 260 1.25 -32.52 -6.06
CA VAL A 260 1.91 -31.55 -5.19
C VAL A 260 0.92 -31.12 -4.11
N LEU A 261 1.34 -31.21 -2.84
CA LEU A 261 0.56 -30.70 -1.71
C LEU A 261 0.80 -29.20 -1.57
N PHE A 262 -0.23 -28.39 -1.78
CA PHE A 262 -0.26 -26.98 -1.36
C PHE A 262 -1.00 -26.87 -0.05
N ARG A 263 -0.31 -26.41 0.98
CA ARG A 263 -0.94 -26.03 2.24
C ARG A 263 -1.61 -24.68 2.10
N MET A 264 -2.54 -24.40 2.99
CA MET A 264 -3.21 -23.10 3.09
C MET A 264 -2.20 -21.94 3.05
N ALA A 265 -1.17 -21.98 3.90
CA ALA A 265 -0.16 -20.94 3.93
C ALA A 265 0.74 -20.88 2.67
N ASP A 266 0.86 -21.97 1.89
CA ASP A 266 1.56 -21.89 0.60
C ASP A 266 0.74 -21.06 -0.41
N ILE A 267 -0.58 -21.22 -0.40
CA ILE A 267 -1.48 -20.42 -1.24
C ILE A 267 -1.48 -18.97 -0.77
N GLU A 268 -1.47 -18.73 0.55
CA GLU A 268 -1.34 -17.38 1.10
C GLU A 268 -0.05 -16.69 0.66
N ALA A 269 1.10 -17.39 0.71
CA ALA A 269 2.37 -16.87 0.24
C ALA A 269 2.32 -16.48 -1.25
N LEU A 270 1.83 -17.37 -2.10
CA LEU A 270 1.73 -17.12 -3.54
C LEU A 270 0.77 -15.96 -3.86
N MET A 271 -0.34 -15.84 -3.13
CA MET A 271 -1.25 -14.70 -3.27
C MET A 271 -0.62 -13.39 -2.77
N SER A 272 0.16 -13.43 -1.68
CA SER A 272 0.90 -12.26 -1.22
C SER A 272 1.94 -11.78 -2.24
N GLU A 273 2.60 -12.70 -2.95
CA GLU A 273 3.55 -12.35 -4.02
C GLU A 273 2.84 -11.71 -5.23
N LEU A 274 1.73 -12.29 -5.69
CA LEU A 274 0.94 -11.72 -6.79
C LEU A 274 0.43 -10.29 -6.49
N TYR A 275 0.06 -10.03 -5.25
CA TYR A 275 -0.38 -8.69 -4.85
C TYR A 275 0.77 -7.76 -4.44
N PHE A 276 2.04 -8.18 -4.58
CA PHE A 276 3.20 -7.39 -4.17
C PHE A 276 3.42 -6.16 -5.05
N SER A 277 3.11 -6.27 -6.35
CA SER A 277 3.16 -5.19 -7.33
C SER A 277 1.75 -4.94 -7.91
N ASP A 278 0.81 -4.48 -7.09
CA ASP A 278 -0.59 -4.33 -7.52
C ASP A 278 -1.01 -2.90 -7.88
N SER A 279 -2.16 -2.75 -8.53
CA SER A 279 -2.76 -1.43 -8.77
C SER A 279 -3.60 -0.99 -7.58
N VAL A 280 -3.34 0.22 -7.06
CA VAL A 280 -4.05 0.75 -5.88
C VAL A 280 -4.63 2.15 -6.12
N THR A 281 -5.66 2.47 -5.34
CA THR A 281 -6.03 3.85 -5.05
C THR A 281 -5.32 4.31 -3.77
N PHE A 282 -5.00 5.60 -3.67
CA PHE A 282 -4.09 6.09 -2.64
C PHE A 282 -4.48 7.49 -2.14
N SER A 283 -4.31 7.73 -0.85
CA SER A 283 -4.44 9.05 -0.25
C SER A 283 -3.47 9.22 0.91
N GLY A 284 -2.80 10.37 0.95
CA GLY A 284 -1.71 10.67 1.87
C GLY A 284 -0.42 10.99 1.12
N ARG A 285 0.69 11.03 1.84
CA ARG A 285 2.05 11.17 1.29
C ARG A 285 2.97 10.30 2.13
N ARG A 286 4.16 9.99 1.60
CA ARG A 286 5.20 9.31 2.34
C ARG A 286 6.28 10.28 2.77
N CYS A 287 6.72 10.17 4.03
CA CYS A 287 7.89 10.88 4.52
C CYS A 287 9.15 10.03 4.35
N GLU A 288 10.01 10.35 3.37
CA GLU A 288 11.32 9.69 3.25
C GLU A 288 12.35 10.20 4.28
N THR A 289 12.00 11.23 5.06
CA THR A 289 12.91 11.84 6.02
C THR A 289 12.81 11.12 7.36
N ARG A 290 13.94 10.64 7.87
CA ARG A 290 14.00 10.05 9.20
C ARG A 290 13.43 11.01 10.26
N ALA A 291 12.64 10.46 11.16
CA ALA A 291 12.10 11.08 12.36
C ALA A 291 13.01 12.10 13.04
N ASP A 292 14.28 11.73 13.30
CA ASP A 292 15.26 12.56 14.02
C ASP A 292 15.76 13.77 13.22
N ARG A 293 15.46 13.81 11.92
CA ARG A 293 15.86 14.86 10.97
C ARG A 293 14.69 15.68 10.47
N THR A 294 13.45 15.29 10.79
CA THR A 294 12.24 15.99 10.36
C THR A 294 12.13 17.31 11.11
N MET A 295 12.36 18.42 10.39
CA MET A 295 12.20 19.77 10.95
C MET A 295 10.74 20.04 11.29
N ARG A 296 10.49 20.59 12.48
CA ARG A 296 9.15 20.89 12.98
C ARG A 296 8.96 22.39 13.20
N ASP A 297 7.74 22.86 12.97
CA ASP A 297 7.33 24.25 13.18
C ASP A 297 7.08 24.55 14.66
N VAL A 298 6.68 25.80 14.96
CA VAL A 298 6.35 26.24 16.32
C VAL A 298 5.09 25.57 16.90
N TYR A 299 4.44 24.66 16.20
CA TYR A 299 3.35 23.83 16.71
C TYR A 299 3.74 22.35 16.76
N GLY A 300 5.00 22.01 16.50
CA GLY A 300 5.48 20.62 16.45
C GLY A 300 5.08 19.87 15.19
N ARG A 301 4.52 20.54 14.18
CA ARG A 301 4.13 19.91 12.92
C ARG A 301 5.33 19.88 11.98
N PRO A 302 5.50 18.82 11.17
CA PRO A 302 6.54 18.81 10.15
C PRO A 302 6.43 20.01 9.21
N VAL A 303 7.58 20.65 8.92
CA VAL A 303 7.66 21.79 8.01
C VAL A 303 7.53 21.34 6.56
N ASP A 304 8.09 20.18 6.26
CA ASP A 304 7.95 19.53 4.96
C ASP A 304 6.50 19.02 4.80
N PRO A 305 5.75 19.47 3.77
CA PRO A 305 4.42 18.96 3.49
C PRO A 305 4.38 17.46 3.16
N ALA A 306 5.47 16.86 2.68
CA ALA A 306 5.55 15.42 2.49
C ALA A 306 5.37 14.72 3.83
N CYS A 307 6.12 15.13 4.85
CA CYS A 307 6.10 14.61 6.21
C CYS A 307 4.95 15.14 7.09
N ARG A 308 3.98 15.86 6.51
CA ARG A 308 2.67 16.04 7.16
C ARG A 308 1.75 14.86 6.85
N ASP A 309 2.15 14.03 5.88
CA ASP A 309 1.61 12.74 5.47
C ASP A 309 0.08 12.76 5.31
N LEU A 310 -0.62 11.92 6.08
CA LEU A 310 -2.05 11.75 6.08
C LEU A 310 -2.76 12.82 6.94
N ASN A 311 -3.71 13.53 6.32
CA ASN A 311 -4.60 14.43 7.05
C ASN A 311 -5.60 13.64 7.91
N PRO A 312 -5.83 14.00 9.19
CA PRO A 312 -6.78 13.27 10.05
C PRO A 312 -8.23 13.33 9.58
N ALA A 313 -8.64 14.36 8.81
CA ALA A 313 -9.95 14.36 8.18
C ALA A 313 -10.08 13.23 7.16
N THR A 314 -9.03 12.95 6.40
CA THR A 314 -8.98 11.83 5.46
C THR A 314 -9.12 10.51 6.19
N MET A 315 -8.35 10.32 7.26
CA MET A 315 -8.48 9.13 8.12
C MET A 315 -9.89 8.99 8.70
N HIS A 316 -10.48 10.08 9.20
CA HIS A 316 -11.84 10.08 9.73
C HIS A 316 -12.90 9.70 8.69
N VAL A 317 -12.81 10.28 7.48
CA VAL A 317 -13.72 9.99 6.36
C VAL A 317 -13.51 8.56 5.85
N ALA A 318 -12.27 8.06 5.82
CA ALA A 318 -12.00 6.67 5.45
C ALA A 318 -12.62 5.69 6.46
N MET A 319 -12.41 5.90 7.77
CA MET A 319 -13.02 5.07 8.81
C MET A 319 -14.55 5.09 8.74
N THR A 320 -15.16 6.28 8.82
CA THR A 320 -16.62 6.41 8.85
C THR A 320 -17.27 6.05 7.51
N GLY A 321 -16.62 6.37 6.39
CA GLY A 321 -17.13 6.10 5.05
C GLY A 321 -16.97 4.63 4.64
N LEU A 322 -15.79 4.05 4.76
CA LEU A 322 -15.50 2.68 4.29
C LEU A 322 -15.93 1.61 5.30
N LEU A 323 -15.58 1.77 6.58
CA LEU A 323 -15.90 0.77 7.62
C LEU A 323 -17.26 1.03 8.28
N GLY A 324 -17.76 2.26 8.21
CA GLY A 324 -19.03 2.65 8.84
C GLY A 324 -20.22 2.54 7.89
N VAL A 325 -20.27 3.40 6.88
CA VAL A 325 -21.35 3.44 5.87
C VAL A 325 -21.18 2.36 4.79
N GLY A 326 -19.93 2.06 4.44
CA GLY A 326 -19.57 1.18 3.34
C GLY A 326 -19.49 1.90 2.00
N ALA A 327 -18.84 1.27 1.02
CA ALA A 327 -18.76 1.72 -0.37
C ALA A 327 -18.82 0.52 -1.33
N LYS A 328 -18.94 0.77 -2.63
CA LYS A 328 -18.84 -0.31 -3.62
C LYS A 328 -17.40 -0.81 -3.67
N PRO A 329 -17.13 -2.12 -3.68
CA PRO A 329 -15.76 -2.60 -3.84
C PRO A 329 -15.17 -2.13 -5.17
N LEU A 330 -13.86 -1.83 -5.16
CA LEU A 330 -13.09 -1.49 -6.35
C LEU A 330 -12.54 -2.74 -7.06
N HIS A 331 -12.53 -3.87 -6.35
CA HIS A 331 -12.11 -5.17 -6.85
C HIS A 331 -13.32 -6.08 -7.11
N GLY A 332 -13.24 -6.88 -8.18
CA GLY A 332 -14.27 -7.84 -8.58
C GLY A 332 -15.54 -7.21 -9.18
N ASP A 333 -16.55 -8.04 -9.43
CA ASP A 333 -17.75 -7.65 -10.17
C ASP A 333 -18.91 -7.14 -9.30
N SER A 334 -18.73 -7.10 -7.97
CA SER A 334 -19.83 -6.72 -7.06
C SER A 334 -20.14 -5.23 -7.15
N THR A 335 -21.40 -4.90 -7.42
CA THR A 335 -21.89 -3.51 -7.43
C THR A 335 -22.56 -3.10 -6.11
N GLN A 336 -22.64 -4.02 -5.13
CA GLN A 336 -23.30 -3.76 -3.86
C GLN A 336 -22.39 -3.00 -2.90
N ARG A 337 -22.98 -2.07 -2.14
CA ARG A 337 -22.26 -1.33 -1.09
C ARG A 337 -21.97 -2.29 0.06
N GLN A 338 -20.71 -2.34 0.49
CA GLN A 338 -20.27 -3.14 1.62
C GLN A 338 -19.29 -2.36 2.48
N LYS A 339 -19.12 -2.76 3.74
CA LYS A 339 -18.12 -2.15 4.61
C LYS A 339 -16.74 -2.70 4.22
N LEU A 340 -15.86 -1.83 3.73
CA LEU A 340 -14.60 -2.20 3.10
C LEU A 340 -13.44 -1.99 4.07
N MET A 341 -12.49 -2.93 4.03
CA MET A 341 -11.14 -2.69 4.58
C MET A 341 -10.41 -1.68 3.69
N PHE A 342 -9.45 -0.99 4.28
CA PHE A 342 -8.40 -0.24 3.58
C PHE A 342 -7.08 -0.53 4.28
N VAL A 343 -5.97 -0.26 3.62
CA VAL A 343 -4.64 -0.52 4.17
C VAL A 343 -4.02 0.80 4.64
N VAL A 344 -3.32 0.74 5.78
CA VAL A 344 -2.51 1.84 6.31
C VAL A 344 -1.04 1.45 6.24
N ASP A 345 -0.16 2.43 6.00
CA ASP A 345 1.21 2.35 6.49
C ASP A 345 1.22 2.80 7.95
N HIS A 346 1.53 1.89 8.87
CA HIS A 346 1.44 2.14 10.31
C HIS A 346 2.66 2.87 10.87
N THR A 347 3.80 2.80 10.18
CA THR A 347 5.02 3.49 10.58
C THR A 347 5.04 4.94 10.07
N TRP A 348 5.86 5.74 10.74
CA TRP A 348 6.03 7.19 10.55
C TRP A 348 7.50 7.54 10.25
N ASP A 349 8.28 6.52 9.85
CA ASP A 349 9.70 6.63 9.55
C ASP A 349 10.04 5.89 8.23
N VAL A 350 11.31 5.51 8.06
CA VAL A 350 11.77 4.92 6.78
C VAL A 350 11.22 3.51 6.55
N GLU A 351 10.82 2.80 7.60
CA GLU A 351 10.24 1.47 7.47
C GLU A 351 8.82 1.60 6.93
N VAL A 352 8.40 0.62 6.13
CA VAL A 352 7.03 0.52 5.63
C VAL A 352 6.40 -0.72 6.21
N TRP A 353 5.29 -0.53 6.92
CA TRP A 353 4.52 -1.61 7.50
C TRP A 353 3.05 -1.45 7.12
N SER A 354 2.67 -2.18 6.08
CA SER A 354 1.30 -2.17 5.57
C SER A 354 0.41 -3.12 6.38
N PHE A 355 -0.75 -2.62 6.81
CA PHE A 355 -1.72 -3.42 7.56
C PHE A 355 -3.18 -3.17 7.11
N PRO A 356 -3.99 -4.23 6.92
CA PRO A 356 -5.41 -4.08 6.66
C PRO A 356 -6.14 -3.57 7.92
N VAL A 357 -6.84 -2.45 7.80
CA VAL A 357 -7.72 -1.91 8.84
C VAL A 357 -9.08 -2.59 8.75
N LYS A 358 -9.45 -3.26 9.84
CA LYS A 358 -10.66 -4.09 9.95
C LYS A 358 -11.79 -3.40 10.71
N GLN A 359 -11.46 -2.58 11.70
CA GLN A 359 -12.44 -1.99 12.63
C GLN A 359 -12.04 -0.59 13.06
N PHE A 360 -13.01 0.25 13.41
CA PHE A 360 -12.78 1.48 14.16
C PHE A 360 -13.82 1.71 15.27
N SER A 361 -13.47 2.56 16.23
CA SER A 361 -14.37 3.12 17.22
C SER A 361 -14.03 4.59 17.49
N ILE A 362 -15.01 5.39 17.86
CA ILE A 362 -14.87 6.81 18.19
C ILE A 362 -15.45 7.06 19.59
N ASP A 363 -14.55 7.15 20.55
CA ASP A 363 -14.87 7.30 21.95
C ASP A 363 -15.29 8.75 22.27
N VAL A 364 -14.68 9.75 21.60
CA VAL A 364 -14.99 11.17 21.80
C VAL A 364 -15.31 11.83 20.47
N ILE A 365 -16.42 12.56 20.43
CA ILE A 365 -16.79 13.53 19.39
C ILE A 365 -17.34 14.73 20.13
N GLU A 366 -16.54 15.78 20.28
CA GLU A 366 -16.82 16.93 21.13
C GLU A 366 -16.62 18.22 20.33
N GLU A 367 -17.66 19.02 20.15
CA GLU A 367 -17.51 20.35 19.57
C GLU A 367 -16.76 21.25 20.54
N VAL A 368 -15.74 21.94 20.04
CA VAL A 368 -14.87 22.84 20.80
C VAL A 368 -14.85 24.20 20.13
N ASP A 369 -14.72 25.26 20.92
CA ASP A 369 -14.56 26.60 20.36
C ASP A 369 -13.17 26.77 19.71
N VAL A 370 -13.03 27.81 18.88
CA VAL A 370 -11.80 28.13 18.14
C VAL A 370 -10.57 28.29 19.05
N ARG A 371 -10.75 28.81 20.27
CA ARG A 371 -9.67 29.00 21.23
C ARG A 371 -9.23 27.67 21.80
N GLN A 372 -10.17 26.80 22.12
CA GLN A 372 -9.89 25.46 22.61
C GLN A 372 -9.24 24.59 21.52
N ALA A 373 -9.68 24.69 20.27
CA ALA A 373 -9.03 24.05 19.13
C ALA A 373 -7.55 24.49 18.99
N ALA A 374 -7.28 25.80 19.06
CA ALA A 374 -5.90 26.32 19.03
C ALA A 374 -5.05 25.82 20.21
N ARG A 375 -5.63 25.71 21.41
CA ARG A 375 -4.95 25.18 22.60
C ARG A 375 -4.61 23.70 22.49
N LEU A 376 -5.52 22.88 21.98
CA LEU A 376 -5.28 21.45 21.78
C LEU A 376 -4.09 21.22 20.84
N LEU A 377 -3.95 22.06 19.81
CA LEU A 377 -2.80 22.01 18.91
C LEU A 377 -1.49 22.41 19.57
N CYS A 378 -1.51 23.35 20.51
CA CYS A 378 -0.27 23.75 21.19
C CYS A 378 0.34 22.65 22.08
N GLY A 379 -0.43 21.63 22.48
CA GLY A 379 0.10 20.42 23.13
C GLY A 379 0.91 20.63 24.42
N GLY A 380 0.91 21.86 24.98
CA GLY A 380 1.51 22.19 26.27
C GLY A 380 2.92 22.80 26.28
N ALA A 381 3.66 23.03 25.18
CA ALA A 381 5.04 23.54 25.32
C ALA A 381 5.76 24.19 24.12
N TYR A 382 5.12 24.51 22.99
CA TYR A 382 5.90 25.17 21.92
C TYR A 382 6.03 26.68 22.16
N ALA A 383 7.22 27.10 22.60
CA ALA A 383 7.52 28.51 22.79
C ALA A 383 7.33 29.29 21.47
N GLY A 384 6.44 30.29 21.49
CA GLY A 384 6.13 31.12 20.34
C GLY A 384 4.89 30.71 19.53
N ALA A 385 4.19 29.64 19.90
CA ALA A 385 2.93 29.24 19.28
C ALA A 385 1.77 30.20 19.61
N ASP A 386 0.89 30.51 18.65
CA ASP A 386 -0.37 31.20 18.92
C ASP A 386 -1.44 30.17 19.34
N CYS A 387 -1.63 30.03 20.65
CA CYS A 387 -2.60 29.10 21.23
C CYS A 387 -3.98 29.71 21.45
N TYR A 388 -4.25 30.88 20.86
CA TYR A 388 -5.50 31.62 21.07
C TYR A 388 -6.27 31.83 19.78
N ASN A 389 -5.56 32.01 18.66
CA ASN A 389 -6.16 32.15 17.33
C ASN A 389 -5.83 30.93 16.49
N TYR A 390 -6.87 30.25 15.99
CA TYR A 390 -6.71 29.17 15.04
C TYR A 390 -6.33 29.72 13.67
N ARG A 391 -5.20 29.28 13.10
CA ARG A 391 -4.63 29.85 11.85
C ARG A 391 -4.42 28.82 10.73
N PHE A 392 -4.80 27.57 10.96
CA PHE A 392 -4.42 26.45 10.09
C PHE A 392 -5.36 26.27 8.90
N ASN A 393 -6.64 26.63 9.10
CA ASN A 393 -7.64 26.62 8.03
C ASN A 393 -8.57 27.83 8.18
N PRO A 394 -8.43 28.86 7.32
CA PRO A 394 -9.27 30.05 7.39
C PRO A 394 -10.73 29.80 6.95
N GLY A 395 -11.02 28.67 6.30
CA GLY A 395 -12.38 28.24 5.95
C GLY A 395 -13.10 27.53 7.09
N ALA A 396 -12.38 27.09 8.12
CA ALA A 396 -12.94 26.42 9.28
C ALA A 396 -13.65 27.40 10.20
N THR A 397 -14.93 27.15 10.47
CA THR A 397 -15.76 27.97 11.36
C THR A 397 -16.20 27.18 12.60
N ARG A 398 -16.15 25.85 12.53
CA ARG A 398 -16.48 24.93 13.63
C ARG A 398 -15.36 23.91 13.81
N PHE A 399 -15.17 23.45 15.05
CA PHE A 399 -14.10 22.53 15.40
C PHE A 399 -14.64 21.39 16.26
N VAL A 400 -14.20 20.16 15.96
CA VAL A 400 -14.61 18.98 16.72
C VAL A 400 -13.39 18.19 17.13
N ARG A 401 -13.18 18.05 18.44
CA ARG A 401 -12.19 17.14 19.00
C ARG A 401 -12.68 15.71 18.85
N VAL A 402 -11.79 14.84 18.38
CA VAL A 402 -12.03 13.42 18.22
C VAL A 402 -10.96 12.62 18.96
N ALA A 403 -11.40 11.58 19.67
CA ALA A 403 -10.55 10.49 20.13
C ALA A 403 -11.13 9.19 19.57
N ALA A 404 -10.32 8.48 18.79
CA ALA A 404 -10.74 7.29 18.07
C ALA A 404 -9.68 6.19 18.18
N ARG A 405 -10.10 4.98 17.84
CA ARG A 405 -9.23 3.82 17.70
C ARG A 405 -9.53 3.11 16.39
N PHE A 406 -8.51 2.53 15.80
CA PHE A 406 -8.67 1.59 14.70
C PHE A 406 -7.89 0.32 14.97
N TRP A 407 -8.37 -0.78 14.38
CA TRP A 407 -7.82 -2.11 14.58
C TRP A 407 -7.38 -2.70 13.25
N MET A 408 -6.19 -3.28 13.28
CA MET A 408 -5.48 -3.85 12.16
C MET A 408 -5.36 -5.35 12.33
N ILE A 409 -5.36 -6.07 11.22
CA ILE A 409 -4.99 -7.49 11.18
C ILE A 409 -3.49 -7.60 11.49
N SER A 410 -3.09 -8.57 12.32
CA SER A 410 -1.67 -8.81 12.62
C SER A 410 -1.00 -9.63 11.52
N ASP A 411 0.27 -9.35 11.28
CA ASP A 411 1.11 -9.79 10.15
C ASP A 411 2.08 -10.92 10.49
N SER A 412 2.11 -11.39 11.74
CA SER A 412 3.10 -12.38 12.19
C SER A 412 2.44 -13.50 12.98
N VAL A 413 2.20 -14.60 12.28
CA VAL A 413 1.76 -15.86 12.87
C VAL A 413 2.86 -16.93 12.76
N THR A 414 2.95 -17.80 13.76
CA THR A 414 3.99 -18.86 13.78
C THR A 414 3.74 -19.90 12.69
N GLY A 415 4.78 -20.63 12.28
CA GLY A 415 4.64 -21.77 11.35
C GLY A 415 3.61 -22.80 11.82
N GLU A 416 3.51 -23.06 13.13
CA GLU A 416 2.46 -23.94 13.68
C GLU A 416 1.06 -23.37 13.45
N THR A 417 0.87 -22.06 13.62
CA THR A 417 -0.42 -21.39 13.39
C THR A 417 -0.79 -21.35 11.90
N LEU A 418 0.21 -21.28 11.00
CA LEU A 418 0.02 -21.34 9.54
C LEU A 418 -0.56 -22.68 9.06
N LEU A 419 -0.41 -23.75 9.84
CA LEU A 419 -1.05 -25.06 9.58
C LEU A 419 -2.53 -25.11 9.94
N THR A 420 -3.04 -24.09 10.61
CA THR A 420 -4.46 -23.98 10.95
C THR A 420 -5.18 -23.14 9.89
N PRO A 421 -6.43 -23.48 9.52
CA PRO A 421 -7.22 -22.66 8.61
C PRO A 421 -7.26 -21.19 9.05
N PRO A 422 -7.04 -20.22 8.13
CA PRO A 422 -7.06 -18.79 8.40
C PRO A 422 -8.18 -18.29 9.29
N GLU A 423 -9.42 -18.76 9.04
CA GLU A 423 -10.61 -18.36 9.80
C GLU A 423 -10.64 -18.89 11.25
N GLN A 424 -9.80 -19.88 11.56
CA GLN A 424 -9.66 -20.48 12.88
C GLN A 424 -8.44 -19.95 13.65
N ARG A 425 -7.62 -19.08 13.03
CA ARG A 425 -6.46 -18.46 13.68
C ARG A 425 -6.94 -17.39 14.67
N THR A 426 -6.83 -17.69 15.96
CA THR A 426 -7.17 -16.73 17.03
C THR A 426 -6.01 -15.76 17.26
N VAL A 427 -5.88 -14.77 16.40
CA VAL A 427 -4.85 -13.72 16.49
C VAL A 427 -5.52 -12.38 16.83
N PRO A 428 -5.19 -11.75 17.97
CA PRO A 428 -5.75 -10.45 18.33
C PRO A 428 -5.44 -9.39 17.30
N LEU A 429 -6.40 -8.49 17.05
CA LEU A 429 -6.17 -7.31 16.24
C LEU A 429 -5.23 -6.33 16.95
N SER A 430 -4.28 -5.78 16.21
CA SER A 430 -3.43 -4.68 16.68
C SER A 430 -4.25 -3.39 16.72
N VAL A 431 -4.13 -2.60 17.79
CA VAL A 431 -4.92 -1.37 17.95
C VAL A 431 -4.03 -0.14 17.88
N SER A 432 -4.51 0.93 17.26
CA SER A 432 -3.90 2.26 17.33
C SER A 432 -4.89 3.32 17.77
N GLU A 433 -4.39 4.23 18.61
CA GLU A 433 -5.14 5.37 19.14
C GLU A 433 -4.90 6.60 18.28
N LEU A 434 -5.96 7.35 18.00
CA LEU A 434 -5.96 8.56 17.19
C LEU A 434 -6.55 9.73 17.98
N HIS A 435 -5.86 10.86 17.95
CA HIS A 435 -6.36 12.11 18.53
C HIS A 435 -6.18 13.26 17.55
N TYR A 436 -7.29 13.94 17.22
CA TYR A 436 -7.28 15.02 16.24
C TYR A 436 -8.41 16.03 16.49
N VAL A 437 -8.27 17.19 15.88
CA VAL A 437 -9.34 18.18 15.73
C VAL A 437 -9.77 18.19 14.27
N LEU A 438 -11.06 18.00 14.01
CA LEU A 438 -11.66 18.23 12.70
C LEU A 438 -11.99 19.71 12.53
N GLU A 439 -11.75 20.19 11.33
CA GLU A 439 -12.05 21.54 10.86
C GLU A 439 -13.28 21.48 9.97
N LEU A 440 -14.33 22.21 10.32
CA LEU A 440 -15.62 22.13 9.62
C LEU A 440 -16.15 23.50 9.21
N ASP A 441 -16.99 23.52 8.18
CA ASP A 441 -17.83 24.67 7.86
C ASP A 441 -19.08 24.76 8.78
N GLU A 442 -19.92 25.77 8.57
CA GLU A 442 -21.15 25.97 9.35
C GLU A 442 -22.14 24.81 9.20
N ASN A 443 -22.11 24.12 8.07
CA ASN A 443 -22.97 22.99 7.73
C ASN A 443 -22.45 21.64 8.26
N LEU A 444 -21.33 21.61 8.99
CA LEU A 444 -20.64 20.39 9.44
C LEU A 444 -19.98 19.58 8.30
N THR A 445 -19.69 20.22 7.18
CA THR A 445 -18.80 19.64 6.17
C THR A 445 -17.39 19.64 6.70
N ILE A 446 -16.74 18.48 6.69
CA ILE A 446 -15.33 18.31 7.05
C ILE A 446 -14.47 18.93 5.94
N LEU A 447 -13.70 19.97 6.28
CA LEU A 447 -12.80 20.67 5.38
C LEU A 447 -11.34 20.21 5.54
N GLY A 448 -11.01 19.66 6.71
CA GLY A 448 -9.65 19.31 7.09
C GLY A 448 -9.60 18.90 8.55
N GLY A 449 -8.39 18.79 9.07
CA GLY A 449 -8.16 18.48 10.45
C GLY A 449 -6.68 18.53 10.79
N GLU A 450 -6.40 18.53 12.08
CA GLU A 450 -5.05 18.59 12.63
C GLU A 450 -4.87 17.54 13.71
N TRP A 451 -3.75 16.81 13.64
CA TRP A 451 -3.38 15.85 14.66
C TRP A 451 -3.00 16.55 15.96
N ILE A 452 -3.38 15.95 17.09
CA ILE A 452 -3.07 16.48 18.42
C ILE A 452 -2.44 15.41 19.30
N LYS A 453 -1.74 15.85 20.33
CA LYS A 453 -1.37 14.97 21.43
C LYS A 453 -2.61 14.64 22.25
N ASN A 454 -2.69 13.41 22.75
CA ASN A 454 -3.73 13.01 23.69
C ASN A 454 -3.77 14.01 24.88
N PRO A 455 -4.83 14.81 25.02
CA PRO A 455 -4.85 15.88 26.02
C PRO A 455 -5.21 15.35 27.42
N SER A 456 -5.64 14.08 27.54
CA SER A 456 -6.02 13.47 28.81
C SER A 456 -4.82 12.85 29.55
N ILE A 457 -3.66 12.72 28.89
CA ILE A 457 -2.47 12.04 29.45
C ILE A 457 -1.22 12.87 29.15
N VAL A 458 -0.46 13.25 30.19
CA VAL A 458 0.73 14.11 30.07
C VAL A 458 1.79 13.54 29.10
N ASN A 459 1.94 12.21 29.06
CA ASN A 459 2.79 11.48 28.11
C ASN A 459 1.97 10.59 27.17
N GLY A 460 0.74 10.99 26.85
CA GLY A 460 -0.11 10.23 25.92
C GLY A 460 0.39 10.32 24.48
N VAL A 461 -0.16 9.46 23.62
CA VAL A 461 0.16 9.36 22.20
C VAL A 461 0.16 10.76 21.56
N ASN A 462 1.26 11.12 20.93
CA ASN A 462 1.38 12.37 20.19
C ASN A 462 1.01 12.10 18.74
N GLY A 463 -0.24 12.39 18.37
CA GLY A 463 -0.72 12.18 17.00
C GLY A 463 0.03 12.99 15.94
N LYS A 464 0.89 13.95 16.32
CA LYS A 464 1.77 14.70 15.38
C LYS A 464 3.07 13.97 15.03
N GLU A 465 3.31 12.88 15.73
CA GLU A 465 4.48 12.01 15.59
C GLU A 465 4.06 10.57 15.32
N LEU A 466 2.86 10.18 15.76
CA LEU A 466 2.35 8.81 15.70
C LEU A 466 0.98 8.80 15.01
N HIS A 467 0.99 8.82 13.68
CA HIS A 467 -0.18 8.63 12.82
C HIS A 467 0.25 7.85 11.57
N PRO A 468 -0.69 7.20 10.85
CA PRO A 468 -0.38 6.57 9.57
C PRO A 468 0.15 7.60 8.56
N ASP A 469 1.09 7.17 7.70
CA ASP A 469 1.64 8.01 6.64
C ASP A 469 0.63 8.17 5.47
N TYR A 470 0.04 7.06 5.05
CA TYR A 470 -0.93 7.04 3.94
C TYR A 470 -1.90 5.87 4.03
N LEU A 471 -2.95 5.98 3.23
CA LEU A 471 -4.02 4.99 3.07
C LEU A 471 -4.07 4.53 1.62
N TRP A 472 -4.36 3.26 1.41
CA TRP A 472 -4.59 2.73 0.06
C TRP A 472 -5.60 1.58 0.03
N ILE A 473 -6.14 1.29 -1.16
CA ILE A 473 -7.05 0.16 -1.41
C ILE A 473 -6.61 -0.56 -2.68
N PRO A 474 -6.47 -1.90 -2.65
CA PRO A 474 -6.16 -2.68 -3.84
C PRO A 474 -7.33 -2.67 -4.84
N VAL A 475 -7.01 -2.54 -6.13
CA VAL A 475 -7.99 -2.54 -7.23
C VAL A 475 -7.91 -3.87 -8.01
N ARG A 476 -6.70 -4.29 -8.36
CA ARG A 476 -6.40 -5.53 -9.09
C ARG A 476 -4.96 -5.94 -8.78
N ALA A 477 -4.69 -7.25 -8.82
CA ALA A 477 -3.36 -7.82 -8.59
C ALA A 477 -2.29 -7.27 -9.57
N GLN A 478 -2.72 -6.87 -10.78
CA GLN A 478 -1.85 -6.34 -11.84
C GLN A 478 -1.25 -4.95 -11.56
N GLY A 479 0.07 -4.87 -11.61
CA GLY A 479 0.92 -3.69 -11.62
C GLY A 479 1.27 -3.16 -13.02
N THR A 480 2.25 -2.26 -13.06
CA THR A 480 2.66 -1.60 -14.30
C THR A 480 3.50 -2.53 -15.18
N GLY A 481 3.12 -2.65 -16.45
CA GLY A 481 3.91 -3.42 -17.44
C GLY A 481 3.64 -4.93 -17.41
N GLU A 482 2.75 -5.37 -16.54
CA GLU A 482 2.22 -6.74 -16.49
C GLU A 482 0.99 -6.89 -17.40
N ASP A 483 0.67 -8.13 -17.77
CA ASP A 483 -0.53 -8.48 -18.54
C ASP A 483 -1.74 -8.76 -17.64
N ALA A 484 -2.86 -9.20 -18.23
CA ALA A 484 -4.10 -9.42 -17.50
C ALA A 484 -4.05 -10.61 -16.52
N ASP A 485 -3.02 -11.46 -16.58
CA ASP A 485 -2.80 -12.59 -15.69
C ASP A 485 -1.62 -12.38 -14.74
N ASP A 486 -1.21 -11.12 -14.56
CA ASP A 486 -0.14 -10.73 -13.62
C ASP A 486 1.23 -11.26 -14.05
N LEU A 487 1.45 -11.38 -15.37
CA LEU A 487 2.72 -11.82 -15.93
C LEU A 487 3.46 -10.64 -16.54
N GLY A 488 4.76 -10.55 -16.25
CA GLY A 488 5.62 -9.47 -16.74
C GLY A 488 6.15 -8.63 -15.58
N GLY A 489 6.50 -7.37 -15.85
CA GLY A 489 7.08 -6.52 -14.81
C GLY A 489 8.47 -6.98 -14.35
N ALA A 490 8.97 -6.30 -13.31
CA ALA A 490 10.24 -6.62 -12.65
C ALA A 490 10.16 -6.46 -11.12
N GLU A 491 8.99 -6.08 -10.60
CA GLU A 491 8.78 -5.72 -9.20
C GLU A 491 8.17 -6.87 -8.38
N ASP A 492 7.47 -7.79 -9.04
CA ASP A 492 6.96 -9.06 -8.52
C ASP A 492 7.36 -10.23 -9.45
N ASN A 493 7.08 -11.46 -9.03
CA ASN A 493 7.58 -12.66 -9.69
C ASN A 493 6.86 -12.94 -11.03
N PRO A 494 7.50 -12.66 -12.18
CA PRO A 494 6.86 -12.68 -13.50
C PRO A 494 6.56 -14.10 -14.00
N TYR A 495 6.90 -15.11 -13.22
CA TYR A 495 6.69 -16.52 -13.52
C TYR A 495 5.47 -17.10 -12.78
N ILE A 496 4.89 -16.36 -11.82
CA ILE A 496 3.70 -16.79 -11.08
C ILE A 496 2.48 -16.16 -11.75
N SER A 497 1.50 -16.97 -12.13
CA SER A 497 0.29 -16.47 -12.82
C SER A 497 -0.88 -16.39 -11.86
N TYR A 498 -1.57 -15.25 -11.89
CA TYR A 498 -2.70 -14.98 -11.01
C TYR A 498 -3.80 -16.03 -11.17
N ALA A 499 -4.22 -16.36 -12.40
CA ALA A 499 -5.26 -17.34 -12.67
C ALA A 499 -4.91 -18.74 -12.14
N LYS A 500 -3.64 -19.14 -12.20
CA LYS A 500 -3.18 -20.44 -11.69
C LYS A 500 -3.25 -20.50 -10.16
N VAL A 501 -2.76 -19.48 -9.46
CA VAL A 501 -2.84 -19.44 -7.99
C VAL A 501 -4.28 -19.26 -7.54
N LYS A 502 -5.08 -18.45 -8.26
CA LYS A 502 -6.52 -18.32 -8.02
C LYS A 502 -7.26 -19.64 -8.17
N ALA A 503 -6.85 -20.51 -9.09
CA ALA A 503 -7.41 -21.86 -9.21
C ALA A 503 -7.08 -22.72 -7.96
N LEU A 504 -5.86 -22.63 -7.42
CA LEU A 504 -5.50 -23.29 -6.15
C LEU A 504 -6.35 -22.77 -4.99
N LEU A 505 -6.49 -21.44 -4.87
CA LEU A 505 -7.32 -20.79 -3.85
C LEU A 505 -8.80 -21.18 -3.97
N THR A 506 -9.30 -21.31 -5.20
CA THR A 506 -10.68 -21.73 -5.45
C THR A 506 -10.90 -23.19 -5.02
N LEU A 507 -9.95 -24.08 -5.31
CA LEU A 507 -10.00 -25.48 -4.87
C LEU A 507 -9.97 -25.59 -3.35
N SER A 508 -9.06 -24.85 -2.69
CA SER A 508 -8.90 -24.89 -1.23
C SER A 508 -10.05 -24.26 -0.45
N ARG A 509 -10.97 -23.55 -1.11
CA ARG A 509 -12.19 -22.98 -0.51
C ARG A 509 -13.44 -23.84 -0.70
N ARG A 510 -13.37 -24.94 -1.46
CA ARG A 510 -14.52 -25.84 -1.64
C ARG A 510 -14.80 -26.60 -0.35
N ASP A 511 -16.08 -26.69 0.01
CA ASP A 511 -16.54 -27.60 1.05
C ASP A 511 -16.39 -29.04 0.53
N ASP A 512 -15.89 -29.94 1.38
CA ASP A 512 -15.67 -31.37 1.03
C ASP A 512 -16.97 -32.16 0.81
#